data_AF-A0A3R6YYB6-F1
#
_entry.id   AF-A0A3R6YYB6-F1
#
_cell.length_a   1.000
_cell.length_b   1.000
_cell.length_c   1.000
_cell.angle_alpha   90.00
_cell.angle_beta   90.00
_cell.angle_gamma   90.00
#
_symmetry.space_group_name_H-M   'P 1'
#
loop_
_entity.id
_entity.type
_entity.pdbx_description
1 polymer ?
#
loop_
_entity_poly.entity_id
_entity_poly.type
_entity_poly.pdbx_seq_one_letter_code
_entity_poly.pdbx_strand_id
1 'polypeptide(L)'
;MIRYRAKSFGALRGEHAMLKELQRGPITCGIACSDGFTYNYSAGIFHDTTNFMDIDHDVEVVGWGEQDGVKFWHVRNSWGSYWGENGFFRIVRGINNLGIEADCTFVDPEIGEEDLVWDKSPAYGGSIWGIRPYNKVKAVEHPILDSGDVTSFNQPGSLDVQRIRVVLLLGVEDQLTCD
;
A
#
# COMPACT_ATOMS: atom_id res chain seq x y z
N MET A 1 14.79 22.71 -9.62
CA MET A 1 13.58 21.92 -9.91
C MET A 1 13.94 20.49 -9.63
N ILE A 2 13.32 19.87 -8.62
CA ILE A 2 13.56 18.46 -8.27
C ILE A 2 12.80 17.60 -9.28
N ARG A 3 13.43 16.56 -9.82
CA ARG A 3 12.78 15.58 -10.70
C ARG A 3 12.75 14.22 -10.02
N TYR A 4 11.55 13.67 -9.85
CA TYR A 4 11.41 12.28 -9.40
C TYR A 4 11.65 11.34 -10.58
N ARG A 5 12.50 10.33 -10.38
CA ARG A 5 12.83 9.32 -11.38
C ARG A 5 12.70 7.92 -10.76
N ALA A 6 12.40 6.94 -11.61
CA ALA A 6 12.52 5.54 -11.23
C ALA A 6 13.98 5.11 -11.42
N LYS A 7 14.60 4.59 -10.37
CA LYS A 7 15.90 3.91 -10.45
C LYS A 7 15.75 2.54 -11.12
N SER A 8 14.68 1.82 -10.77
CA SER A 8 14.30 0.56 -11.43
C SER A 8 12.80 0.32 -11.25
N PHE A 9 12.21 -0.52 -12.09
CA PHE A 9 10.81 -0.93 -12.01
C PHE A 9 10.69 -2.35 -12.56
N GLY A 10 9.60 -3.04 -12.23
CA GLY A 10 9.37 -4.39 -12.72
C GLY A 10 7.99 -4.92 -12.40
N ALA A 11 7.68 -6.08 -12.99
CA ALA A 11 6.46 -6.82 -12.71
C ALA A 11 6.69 -7.91 -11.66
N LEU A 12 5.66 -8.23 -10.90
CA LEU A 12 5.67 -9.23 -9.85
C LEU A 12 4.32 -9.94 -9.82
N ARG A 13 4.32 -11.23 -9.45
CA ARG A 13 3.13 -12.08 -9.42
C ARG A 13 3.18 -13.07 -8.27
N GLY A 14 2.03 -13.34 -7.69
CA GLY A 14 1.83 -14.27 -6.59
C GLY A 14 2.20 -13.72 -5.22
N GLU A 15 1.57 -14.29 -4.20
CA GLU A 15 1.66 -13.87 -2.79
C GLU A 15 3.11 -13.67 -2.31
N HIS A 16 4.00 -14.63 -2.57
CA HIS A 16 5.37 -14.57 -2.05
C HIS A 16 6.18 -13.42 -2.65
N ALA A 17 6.00 -13.12 -3.92
CA ALA A 17 6.71 -12.02 -4.59
C ALA A 17 6.20 -10.66 -4.08
N MET A 18 4.88 -10.53 -3.94
CA MET A 18 4.24 -9.34 -3.36
C MET A 18 4.74 -9.08 -1.93
N LEU A 19 4.70 -10.10 -1.05
CA LEU A 19 5.19 -9.97 0.33
C LEU A 19 6.64 -9.51 0.39
N LYS A 20 7.50 -10.06 -0.49
CA LYS A 20 8.91 -9.69 -0.53
C LYS A 20 9.11 -8.24 -0.97
N GLU A 21 8.39 -7.79 -1.99
CA GLU A 21 8.57 -6.43 -2.51
C GLU A 21 7.92 -5.38 -1.60
N LEU A 22 6.82 -5.72 -0.93
CA LEU A 22 6.17 -4.83 0.05
C LEU A 22 7.07 -4.45 1.24
N GLN A 23 8.14 -5.22 1.51
CA GLN A 23 9.18 -4.82 2.47
C GLN A 23 10.01 -3.60 2.02
N ARG A 24 9.92 -3.22 0.74
CA ARG A 24 10.61 -2.08 0.13
C ARG A 24 9.68 -0.89 -0.12
N GLY A 25 8.37 -1.11 -0.11
CA GLY A 25 7.34 -0.09 -0.27
C GLY A 25 6.06 -0.65 -0.93
N PRO A 26 5.00 0.16 -1.04
CA PRO A 26 3.78 -0.18 -1.75
C PRO A 26 4.03 -0.62 -3.20
N ILE A 27 3.13 -1.46 -3.70
CA ILE A 27 3.12 -1.97 -5.07
C ILE A 27 1.76 -1.69 -5.70
N THR A 28 1.73 -1.51 -7.02
CA THR A 28 0.47 -1.37 -7.77
C THR A 28 0.06 -2.73 -8.29
N CYS A 29 -1.21 -3.10 -8.13
CA CYS A 29 -1.74 -4.38 -8.58
C CYS A 29 -3.08 -4.19 -9.30
N GLY A 30 -3.28 -4.96 -10.36
CA GLY A 30 -4.57 -5.08 -11.01
C GLY A 30 -5.56 -5.85 -10.14
N ILE A 31 -6.83 -5.48 -10.18
CA ILE A 31 -7.93 -6.15 -9.50
C ILE A 31 -9.19 -6.13 -10.39
N ALA A 32 -10.02 -7.16 -10.26
CA ALA A 32 -11.31 -7.25 -10.93
C ALA A 32 -12.42 -6.59 -10.08
N CYS A 33 -13.16 -5.64 -10.66
CA CYS A 33 -14.25 -4.92 -10.01
C CYS A 33 -15.59 -5.66 -10.04
N SER A 34 -15.73 -6.76 -9.30
CA SER A 34 -17.06 -7.40 -9.15
C SER A 34 -18.10 -6.42 -8.58
N ASP A 35 -19.38 -6.54 -8.94
CA ASP A 35 -20.47 -5.68 -8.41
C ASP A 35 -20.50 -5.66 -6.87
N GLY A 36 -20.25 -6.81 -6.24
CA GLY A 36 -20.19 -6.94 -4.78
C GLY A 36 -19.03 -6.16 -4.17
N PHE A 37 -17.89 -6.10 -4.85
CA PHE A 37 -16.76 -5.28 -4.43
C PHE A 37 -17.06 -3.80 -4.64
N THR A 38 -17.49 -3.43 -5.84
CA THR A 38 -17.68 -2.04 -6.26
C THR A 38 -18.75 -1.33 -5.43
N TYR A 39 -19.92 -1.95 -5.28
CA TYR A 39 -21.10 -1.26 -4.72
C TYR A 39 -21.41 -1.64 -3.27
N ASN A 40 -20.97 -2.81 -2.80
CA ASN A 40 -21.39 -3.33 -1.49
C ASN A 40 -20.28 -3.34 -0.44
N TYR A 41 -19.01 -3.15 -0.82
CA TYR A 41 -17.92 -3.11 0.16
C TYR A 41 -17.98 -1.84 1.02
N SER A 42 -17.83 -2.03 2.33
CA SER A 42 -17.81 -0.93 3.31
C SER A 42 -16.75 -1.15 4.39
N ALA A 43 -16.60 -2.35 4.92
CA ALA A 43 -15.55 -2.70 5.87
C ALA A 43 -15.32 -4.21 5.94
N GLY A 44 -14.21 -4.60 6.57
CA GLY A 44 -13.86 -6.00 6.81
C GLY A 44 -12.97 -6.62 5.73
N ILE A 45 -12.68 -7.91 5.87
CA ILE A 45 -11.89 -8.66 4.88
C ILE A 45 -12.84 -9.18 3.80
N PHE A 46 -12.73 -8.57 2.62
CA PHE A 46 -13.50 -8.94 1.45
C PHE A 46 -13.05 -10.30 0.90
N HIS A 47 -14.04 -11.09 0.46
CA HIS A 47 -13.84 -12.38 -0.18
C HIS A 47 -14.94 -12.55 -1.22
N ASP A 48 -14.60 -12.37 -2.50
CA ASP A 48 -15.51 -12.69 -3.58
C ASP A 48 -15.61 -14.21 -3.75
N THR A 49 -16.84 -14.72 -3.88
CA THR A 49 -17.12 -16.15 -4.09
C THR A 49 -17.65 -16.44 -5.49
N THR A 50 -17.77 -15.41 -6.33
CA THR A 50 -18.26 -15.54 -7.71
C THR A 50 -17.18 -15.97 -8.69
N ASN A 51 -15.91 -15.94 -8.26
CA ASN A 51 -14.73 -16.24 -9.08
C ASN A 51 -14.61 -15.26 -10.26
N PHE A 52 -14.96 -14.00 -10.02
CA PHE A 52 -14.79 -12.91 -10.97
C PHE A 52 -13.31 -12.52 -11.04
N MET A 53 -12.71 -12.65 -12.24
CA MET A 53 -11.26 -12.53 -12.44
C MET A 53 -10.90 -11.62 -13.62
N ASP A 54 -11.89 -10.95 -14.21
CA ASP A 54 -11.68 -10.02 -15.32
C ASP A 54 -11.13 -8.70 -14.75
N ILE A 55 -9.81 -8.60 -14.68
CA ILE A 55 -9.10 -7.42 -14.17
C ILE A 55 -9.39 -6.22 -15.07
N ASP A 56 -9.94 -5.16 -14.47
CA ASP A 56 -10.35 -3.92 -15.12
C ASP A 56 -9.93 -2.67 -14.33
N HIS A 57 -9.30 -2.83 -13.16
CA HIS A 57 -8.91 -1.75 -12.28
C HIS A 57 -7.52 -1.93 -11.68
N ASP A 58 -6.87 -0.84 -11.28
CA ASP A 58 -5.57 -0.85 -10.60
C ASP A 58 -5.67 -0.21 -9.19
N VAL A 59 -5.02 -0.84 -8.23
CA VAL A 59 -5.01 -0.45 -6.81
C VAL A 59 -3.60 -0.48 -6.22
N GLU A 60 -3.40 0.21 -5.11
CA GLU A 60 -2.11 0.26 -4.42
C GLU A 60 -2.14 -0.66 -3.18
N VAL A 61 -1.42 -1.78 -3.23
CA VAL A 61 -1.24 -2.65 -2.06
C VAL A 61 -0.19 -2.02 -1.15
N VAL A 62 -0.58 -1.68 0.08
CA VAL A 62 0.25 -0.94 1.04
C VAL A 62 0.73 -1.80 2.20
N GLY A 63 0.16 -2.99 2.37
CA GLY A 63 0.52 -3.88 3.46
C GLY A 63 -0.21 -5.21 3.42
N TRP A 64 0.04 -6.03 4.44
CA TRP A 64 -0.58 -7.33 4.61
C TRP A 64 -0.74 -7.63 6.10
N GLY A 65 -1.64 -8.53 6.44
CA GLY A 65 -1.87 -8.93 7.82
C GLY A 65 -2.61 -10.25 7.95
N GLU A 66 -2.99 -10.55 9.18
CA GLU A 66 -3.84 -11.66 9.54
C GLU A 66 -4.77 -11.21 10.67
N GLN A 67 -6.06 -11.46 10.54
CA GLN A 67 -7.06 -11.20 11.57
C GLN A 67 -7.91 -12.45 11.75
N ASP A 68 -8.01 -12.95 12.98
CA ASP A 68 -8.83 -14.12 13.33
C ASP A 68 -8.52 -15.37 12.47
N GLY A 69 -7.25 -15.55 12.08
CA GLY A 69 -6.79 -16.64 11.22
C GLY A 69 -6.99 -16.40 9.71
N VAL A 70 -7.56 -15.26 9.31
CA VAL A 70 -7.75 -14.88 7.91
C VAL A 70 -6.68 -13.90 7.48
N LYS A 71 -5.85 -14.34 6.53
CA LYS A 71 -4.80 -13.52 5.92
C LYS A 71 -5.42 -12.52 4.94
N PHE A 72 -4.95 -11.29 4.95
CA PHE A 72 -5.43 -10.24 4.05
C PHE A 72 -4.31 -9.37 3.47
N TRP A 73 -4.61 -8.77 2.32
CA TRP A 73 -3.92 -7.60 1.78
C TRP A 73 -4.59 -6.34 2.28
N HIS A 74 -3.81 -5.34 2.66
CA HIS A 74 -4.30 -4.00 2.97
C HIS A 74 -4.02 -3.11 1.77
N VAL A 75 -5.09 -2.52 1.21
CA VAL A 75 -5.05 -1.94 -0.12
C VAL A 75 -5.71 -0.57 -0.10
N ARG A 76 -5.09 0.38 -0.79
CA ARG A 76 -5.61 1.72 -1.02
C ARG A 76 -6.31 1.75 -2.37
N ASN A 77 -7.53 2.28 -2.37
CA ASN A 77 -8.30 2.53 -3.57
C ASN A 77 -8.25 4.03 -3.96
N SER A 78 -8.71 4.35 -5.16
CA SER A 78 -8.73 5.69 -5.75
C SER A 78 -10.13 6.34 -5.78
N TRP A 79 -11.16 5.68 -5.23
CA TRP A 79 -12.56 6.16 -5.28
C TRP A 79 -12.96 7.10 -4.14
N GLY A 80 -11.97 7.78 -3.53
CA GLY A 80 -12.21 8.73 -2.45
C GLY A 80 -12.48 8.09 -1.09
N SER A 81 -12.48 8.92 -0.05
CA SER A 81 -12.55 8.46 1.34
C SER A 81 -13.93 8.01 1.80
N TYR A 82 -14.97 8.19 0.99
CA TYR A 82 -16.34 7.77 1.33
C TYR A 82 -16.56 6.28 1.08
N TRP A 83 -15.71 5.65 0.27
CA TRP A 83 -15.81 4.24 -0.10
C TRP A 83 -14.96 3.37 0.83
N GLY A 84 -15.45 2.19 1.21
CA GLY A 84 -14.72 1.26 2.06
C GLY A 84 -14.28 1.86 3.41
N GLU A 85 -13.09 1.47 3.85
CA GLU A 85 -12.48 1.85 5.12
C GLU A 85 -11.69 3.16 4.96
N ASN A 86 -12.39 4.27 4.66
CA ASN A 86 -11.81 5.59 4.35
C ASN A 86 -10.98 5.61 3.04
N GLY A 87 -11.46 4.95 2.00
CA GLY A 87 -10.78 4.78 0.72
C GLY A 87 -9.80 3.60 0.69
N PHE A 88 -9.77 2.81 1.75
CA PHE A 88 -9.00 1.57 1.85
C PHE A 88 -9.93 0.36 1.87
N PHE A 89 -9.35 -0.80 1.60
CA PHE A 89 -10.03 -2.06 1.79
C PHE A 89 -9.06 -3.16 2.19
N ARG A 90 -9.62 -4.24 2.71
CA ARG A 90 -8.92 -5.48 3.00
C ARG A 90 -9.52 -6.59 2.18
N ILE A 91 -8.69 -7.40 1.54
CA ILE A 91 -9.11 -8.53 0.71
C ILE A 91 -8.32 -9.78 1.10
N VAL A 92 -8.97 -10.93 1.06
CA VAL A 92 -8.35 -12.22 1.39
C VAL A 92 -7.10 -12.48 0.54
N ARG A 93 -6.04 -12.94 1.21
CA ARG A 93 -4.70 -13.16 0.64
C ARG A 93 -4.39 -14.65 0.54
N GLY A 94 -3.65 -15.02 -0.51
CA GLY A 94 -3.13 -16.37 -0.76
C GLY A 94 -4.02 -17.24 -1.66
N ILE A 95 -5.14 -16.68 -2.16
CA ILE A 95 -6.05 -17.37 -3.09
C ILE A 95 -6.26 -16.60 -4.40
N ASN A 96 -5.49 -15.53 -4.63
CA ASN A 96 -5.63 -14.65 -5.80
C ASN A 96 -7.08 -14.16 -6.03
N ASN A 97 -7.76 -13.73 -4.96
CA ASN A 97 -9.15 -13.27 -5.06
C ASN A 97 -9.24 -11.99 -5.91
N LEU A 98 -10.24 -11.92 -6.80
CA LEU A 98 -10.38 -10.85 -7.81
C LEU A 98 -9.12 -10.61 -8.66
N GLY A 99 -8.25 -11.62 -8.79
CA GLY A 99 -7.03 -11.49 -9.59
C GLY A 99 -5.93 -10.61 -8.99
N ILE A 100 -6.06 -10.16 -7.74
CA ILE A 100 -5.14 -9.17 -7.13
C ILE A 100 -3.68 -9.61 -7.06
N GLU A 101 -3.40 -10.91 -7.17
CA GLU A 101 -2.04 -11.48 -7.13
C GLU A 101 -1.52 -11.84 -8.53
N ALA A 102 -2.29 -11.59 -9.59
CA ALA A 102 -1.99 -12.01 -10.95
C ALA A 102 -1.11 -11.00 -11.73
N ASP A 103 -1.29 -9.71 -11.48
CA ASP A 103 -0.56 -8.66 -12.19
C ASP A 103 -0.26 -7.49 -11.27
N CYS A 104 1.01 -7.36 -10.88
CA CYS A 104 1.47 -6.29 -10.02
C CYS A 104 2.77 -5.70 -10.57
N THR A 105 3.05 -4.45 -10.21
CA THR A 105 4.25 -3.72 -10.57
C THR A 105 4.83 -2.98 -9.37
N PHE A 106 6.15 -2.79 -9.39
CA PHE A 106 6.88 -2.04 -8.39
C PHE A 106 7.78 -0.99 -9.03
N VAL A 107 8.12 0.03 -8.26
CA VAL A 107 9.09 1.06 -8.63
C VAL A 107 10.04 1.31 -7.45
N ASP A 108 11.35 1.24 -7.72
CA ASP A 108 12.39 1.72 -6.81
C ASP A 108 12.72 3.17 -7.20
N PRO A 109 12.39 4.18 -6.38
CA PRO A 109 12.63 5.58 -6.73
C PRO A 109 14.12 5.96 -6.63
N GLU A 110 14.57 6.82 -7.53
CA GLU A 110 15.86 7.48 -7.47
C GLU A 110 15.77 8.68 -6.52
N ILE A 111 16.35 8.54 -5.32
CA ILE A 111 16.35 9.57 -4.27
C ILE A 111 17.60 10.47 -4.27
N GLY A 112 18.37 10.46 -5.37
CA GLY A 112 19.67 11.14 -5.42
C GLY A 112 19.60 12.68 -5.42
N GLU A 113 18.45 13.24 -5.81
CA GLU A 113 18.22 14.69 -5.85
C GLU A 113 17.42 15.20 -4.62
N GLU A 114 17.04 14.31 -3.70
CA GLU A 114 16.41 14.69 -2.43
C GLU A 114 17.50 14.94 -1.38
N ASP A 115 17.87 16.21 -1.19
CA ASP A 115 18.59 16.59 0.02
C ASP A 115 17.66 16.35 1.22
N LEU A 116 18.00 15.36 2.06
CA LEU A 116 17.25 15.07 3.28
C LEU A 116 17.36 16.27 4.23
N VAL A 117 16.33 17.12 4.28
CA VAL A 117 16.28 18.31 5.14
C VAL A 117 15.96 17.92 6.59
N TRP A 118 16.78 17.10 7.23
CA TRP A 118 16.63 16.76 8.65
C TRP A 118 17.95 16.91 9.40
N ASP A 119 17.93 17.71 10.47
CA ASP A 119 19.04 17.93 11.43
C ASP A 119 19.29 16.69 12.33
N LYS A 120 18.42 15.66 12.25
CA LYS A 120 18.58 14.38 12.95
C LYS A 120 18.26 13.25 11.97
N SER A 121 19.15 12.25 11.86
CA SER A 121 18.92 11.07 11.02
C SER A 121 18.00 10.06 11.73
N PRO A 122 16.71 9.96 11.34
CA PRO A 122 15.80 9.02 11.97
C PRO A 122 16.15 7.58 11.55
N ALA A 123 15.80 6.59 12.36
CA ALA A 123 16.04 5.17 12.04
C ALA A 123 15.19 4.73 10.83
N TYR A 124 13.95 5.23 10.81
CA TYR A 124 12.95 5.05 9.77
C TYR A 124 12.40 6.41 9.36
N GLY A 125 11.83 6.51 8.17
CA GLY A 125 10.82 7.55 7.96
C GLY A 125 9.73 7.09 7.03
N GLY A 126 8.59 7.77 7.15
CA GLY A 126 7.46 7.58 6.27
C GLY A 126 7.67 8.43 5.01
N SER A 127 7.56 7.78 3.87
CA SER A 127 7.42 8.44 2.57
C SER A 127 6.05 8.13 2.00
N ILE A 128 5.72 8.71 0.85
CA ILE A 128 4.54 8.30 0.07
C ILE A 128 4.61 6.79 -0.27
N TRP A 129 5.80 6.19 -0.17
CA TRP A 129 6.13 4.81 -0.46
C TRP A 129 6.30 3.95 0.81
N GLY A 130 5.62 4.31 1.91
CA GLY A 130 5.65 3.53 3.15
C GLY A 130 6.90 3.76 4.01
N ILE A 131 7.16 2.82 4.93
CA ILE A 131 8.26 2.92 5.90
C ILE A 131 9.55 2.41 5.28
N ARG A 132 10.57 3.27 5.22
CA ARG A 132 11.90 2.88 4.77
C ARG A 132 12.94 3.05 5.89
N PRO A 133 13.82 2.06 6.13
CA PRO A 133 14.95 2.24 7.02
C PRO A 133 15.99 3.16 6.37
N TYR A 134 16.12 4.38 6.88
CA TYR A 134 17.14 5.32 6.44
C TYR A 134 18.51 5.01 7.05
N ASN A 135 18.51 4.47 8.28
CA ASN A 135 19.72 3.96 8.94
C ASN A 135 19.57 2.47 9.21
N LYS A 136 20.25 1.65 8.40
CA LYS A 136 20.17 0.18 8.46
C LYS A 136 20.61 -0.39 9.81
N VAL A 137 21.58 0.24 10.48
CA VAL A 137 22.08 -0.25 11.79
C VAL A 137 21.03 0.00 12.87
N LYS A 138 20.48 1.21 12.93
CA LYS A 138 19.41 1.55 13.90
C LYS A 138 18.11 0.78 13.62
N ALA A 139 17.81 0.50 12.37
CA ALA A 139 16.63 -0.28 11.99
C ALA A 139 16.71 -1.73 12.50
N VAL A 140 17.90 -2.34 12.48
CA VAL A 140 18.12 -3.69 13.03
C VAL A 140 17.90 -3.73 14.55
N GLU A 141 18.27 -2.66 15.26
CA GLU A 141 18.03 -2.54 16.70
C GLU A 141 16.56 -2.28 17.06
N HIS A 142 15.75 -1.85 16.09
CA HIS A 142 14.34 -1.50 16.27
C HIS A 142 13.45 -2.11 15.16
N PRO A 143 13.22 -3.43 15.13
CA PRO A 143 12.45 -4.09 14.07
C PRO A 143 10.97 -3.67 14.06
N ILE A 144 10.40 -3.44 12.87
CA ILE A 144 8.96 -3.21 12.67
C ILE A 144 8.25 -4.55 12.65
N LEU A 145 7.37 -4.78 13.63
CA LEU A 145 6.63 -6.04 13.77
C LEU A 145 5.32 -6.03 12.96
N ASP A 146 4.73 -4.84 12.75
CA ASP A 146 3.50 -4.63 11.98
C ASP A 146 3.47 -3.21 11.37
N SER A 147 2.75 -3.05 10.26
CA SER A 147 2.56 -1.77 9.56
C SER A 147 1.47 -0.87 10.17
N GLY A 148 0.73 -1.35 11.17
CA GLY A 148 -0.34 -0.62 11.84
C GLY A 148 0.10 0.74 12.41
N ASP A 149 1.37 0.89 12.80
CA ASP A 149 1.93 2.15 13.31
C ASP A 149 2.03 3.27 12.25
N VAL A 150 1.91 2.94 10.96
CA VAL A 150 1.98 3.92 9.85
C VAL A 150 0.67 4.10 9.11
N THR A 151 -0.29 3.20 9.33
CA THR A 151 -1.62 3.28 8.74
C THR A 151 -2.72 3.68 9.73
N SER A 152 -2.46 3.67 11.05
CA SER A 152 -3.46 4.03 12.07
C SER A 152 -3.41 5.53 12.43
N PHE A 153 -4.51 6.23 12.17
CA PHE A 153 -4.65 7.66 12.47
C PHE A 153 -4.95 7.98 13.96
N ASN A 154 -5.11 6.97 14.82
CA ASN A 154 -5.51 7.18 16.22
C ASN A 154 -5.00 6.09 17.16
N GLN A 155 -3.86 6.34 17.79
CA GLN A 155 -3.48 5.71 19.07
C GLN A 155 -2.97 6.84 20.00
N PRO A 156 -3.69 7.17 21.09
CA PRO A 156 -3.18 8.12 22.07
C PRO A 156 -2.10 7.43 22.90
N GLY A 157 -0.83 7.72 22.61
CA GLY A 157 0.30 7.28 23.44
C GLY A 157 1.52 6.73 22.71
N SER A 158 1.54 6.62 21.38
CA SER A 158 2.77 6.29 20.66
C SER A 158 3.67 7.52 20.53
N LEU A 159 4.93 7.35 20.88
CA LEU A 159 5.97 8.38 20.92
C LEU A 159 6.05 9.15 19.60
N ASP A 160 5.72 10.44 19.60
CA ASP A 160 6.13 11.50 18.66
C ASP A 160 6.59 11.07 17.24
N VAL A 161 5.82 10.21 16.56
CA VAL A 161 5.96 10.02 15.12
C VAL A 161 5.19 11.17 14.50
N GLN A 162 5.92 12.27 14.26
CA GLN A 162 5.40 13.53 13.75
C GLN A 162 4.48 13.28 12.54
N ARG A 163 3.18 13.50 12.80
CA ARG A 163 2.08 13.77 11.88
C ARG A 163 2.52 13.93 10.42
N ILE A 164 2.46 12.84 9.66
CA ILE A 164 2.66 12.88 8.22
C ILE A 164 1.40 13.45 7.57
N ARG A 165 1.40 14.74 7.28
CA ARG A 165 0.42 15.33 6.34
C ARG A 165 0.88 15.00 4.93
N VAL A 166 0.31 13.93 4.35
CA VAL A 166 0.48 13.63 2.92
C VAL A 166 -0.46 14.52 2.14
N VAL A 167 0.07 15.61 1.56
CA VAL A 167 -0.61 16.40 0.54
C VAL A 167 -0.19 15.87 -0.83
N LEU A 168 -1.19 15.38 -1.56
CA LEU A 168 -1.10 14.88 -2.93
C LEU A 168 -0.76 16.04 -3.89
N LEU A 169 0.29 15.89 -4.70
CA LEU A 169 0.45 16.60 -5.98
C LEU A 169 1.03 15.62 -7.01
N LEU A 170 0.22 14.63 -7.39
CA LEU A 170 0.26 14.08 -8.72
C LEU A 170 -1.16 14.16 -9.25
N GLY A 171 -1.45 15.29 -9.91
CA GLY A 171 -2.63 15.45 -10.72
C GLY A 171 -2.47 14.59 -11.98
N VAL A 172 -3.02 13.39 -11.92
CA VAL A 172 -3.74 12.77 -13.03
C VAL A 172 -4.98 12.16 -12.38
N GLU A 173 -6.06 12.93 -12.32
CA GLU A 173 -7.41 12.38 -12.20
C GLU A 173 -7.71 11.66 -13.52
N ASP A 174 -7.15 10.46 -13.71
CA ASP A 174 -7.78 9.52 -14.61
C ASP A 174 -8.86 8.84 -13.78
N GLN A 175 -10.08 9.33 -13.96
CA GLN A 175 -11.30 8.65 -13.51
C GLN A 175 -11.42 7.34 -14.27
N LEU A 176 -10.72 6.31 -13.82
CA LEU A 176 -11.05 4.93 -14.11
C LEU A 176 -11.97 4.49 -12.97
N THR A 177 -13.23 4.91 -13.08
CA THR A 177 -14.33 4.25 -12.40
C THR A 177 -14.61 2.94 -13.12
N CYS A 178 -14.86 1.87 -12.36
CA CYS A 178 -15.33 0.61 -12.91
C CYS A 178 -16.69 0.86 -13.59
N ASP A 179 -16.71 0.75 -14.92
CA ASP A 179 -17.87 0.94 -15.80
C ASP A 179 -18.53 -0.40 -16.14
#